data_AF-A0A815WGK7-F1
#
_entry.id   AF-A0A815WGK7-F1
#
_cell.length_a   1.000
_cell.length_b   1.000
_cell.length_c   1.000
_cell.angle_alpha   90.00
_cell.angle_beta   90.00
_cell.angle_gamma   90.00
#
_symmetry.space_group_name_H-M   'P 1'
#
loop_
_entity.id
_entity.type
_entity.pdbx_description
1 polymer ?
#
loop_
_entity_poly.entity_id
_entity_poly.type
_entity_poly.pdbx_seq_one_letter_code
_entity_poly.pdbx_strand_id
1 'polypeptide(L)'
;YPFSMIIGIPLRDCLVSSKLIGIKTSLNEFIAYQELGKIRQLRNELILNNTFPLYLNGTLTLPNDVPMLWDDTSPIILTYALCGFANFGSMGVALATLGVFAPTRKRALTKIAPRALIAGSMVSLMTASIAGLLYDTRHVTVPILNLNSTHV
;
A
#
# COMPACT_ATOMS: atom_id res chain seq x y z
N TYR A 1 -6.62 -9.35 -0.52
CA TYR A 1 -7.66 -8.32 -0.70
C TYR A 1 -8.10 -7.62 0.59
N PRO A 2 -8.57 -8.31 1.67
CA PRO A 2 -9.29 -7.64 2.77
C PRO A 2 -8.46 -6.59 3.53
N PHE A 3 -7.16 -6.84 3.75
CA PHE A 3 -6.29 -5.87 4.42
C PHE A 3 -6.20 -4.52 3.70
N SER A 4 -6.15 -4.51 2.37
CA SER A 4 -6.13 -3.27 1.57
C SER A 4 -7.39 -2.43 1.79
N MET A 5 -8.55 -3.09 1.86
CA MET A 5 -9.82 -2.42 2.09
C MET A 5 -9.90 -1.84 3.51
N ILE A 6 -9.39 -2.56 4.51
CA ILE A 6 -9.40 -2.13 5.92
C ILE A 6 -8.54 -0.88 6.13
N ILE A 7 -7.40 -0.77 5.44
CA ILE A 7 -6.50 0.39 5.58
C ILE A 7 -6.96 1.63 4.77
N GLY A 8 -8.17 1.60 4.20
CA GLY A 8 -8.78 2.76 3.53
C GLY A 8 -8.53 2.86 2.03
N ILE A 9 -8.01 1.82 1.38
CA ILE A 9 -7.82 1.83 -0.08
C ILE A 9 -9.19 1.64 -0.78
N PRO A 10 -9.51 2.42 -1.82
CA PRO A 10 -10.72 2.24 -2.63
C PRO A 10 -10.80 0.85 -3.27
N LEU A 11 -12.01 0.30 -3.38
CA LEU A 11 -12.28 -1.05 -3.91
C LEU A 11 -11.61 -1.34 -5.27
N ARG A 12 -11.57 -0.32 -6.15
CA ARG A 12 -10.95 -0.39 -7.49
C ARG A 12 -9.43 -0.61 -7.45
N ASP A 13 -8.77 -0.15 -6.39
CA ASP A 13 -7.32 -0.23 -6.19
C ASP A 13 -6.91 -1.38 -5.26
N CYS A 14 -7.87 -1.97 -4.53
CA CYS A 14 -7.60 -2.97 -3.52
C CYS A 14 -6.89 -4.22 -4.06
N LEU A 15 -7.22 -4.67 -5.28
CA LEU A 15 -6.61 -5.88 -5.87
C LEU A 15 -5.11 -5.66 -6.10
N VAL A 16 -4.78 -4.60 -6.85
CA VAL A 16 -3.39 -4.19 -7.14
C VAL A 16 -2.62 -3.93 -5.84
N SER A 17 -3.24 -3.21 -4.91
CA SER A 17 -2.65 -2.90 -3.60
C SER A 17 -2.36 -4.16 -2.79
N SER A 18 -3.26 -5.14 -2.80
CA SER A 18 -3.06 -6.40 -2.08
C SER A 18 -1.95 -7.26 -2.69
N LYS A 19 -1.75 -7.18 -4.01
CA LYS A 19 -0.63 -7.82 -4.70
C LYS A 19 0.70 -7.24 -4.22
N LEU A 20 0.81 -5.90 -4.11
CA LEU A 20 2.02 -5.23 -3.61
C LEU A 20 2.32 -5.58 -2.13
N ILE A 21 1.30 -5.57 -1.27
CA ILE A 21 1.44 -5.98 0.14
C ILE A 21 1.87 -7.45 0.25
N GLY A 22 1.34 -8.32 -0.62
CA GLY A 22 1.75 -9.72 -0.73
C GLY A 22 3.22 -9.86 -1.14
N ILE A 23 3.64 -9.15 -2.19
CA ILE A 23 5.04 -9.12 -2.66
C ILE A 23 5.96 -8.69 -1.52
N LYS A 24 5.62 -7.65 -0.76
CA LYS A 24 6.39 -7.23 0.42
C LYS A 24 6.55 -8.36 1.43
N THR A 25 5.46 -9.02 1.77
CA THR A 25 5.43 -10.00 2.86
C THR A 25 6.18 -11.28 2.47
N SER A 26 5.99 -11.75 1.23
CA SER A 26 6.56 -13.00 0.72
C SER A 26 7.99 -12.85 0.22
N LEU A 27 8.33 -11.73 -0.42
CA LEU A 27 9.64 -11.47 -1.01
C LEU A 27 10.41 -10.44 -0.20
N ASN A 28 10.19 -9.15 -0.47
CA ASN A 28 10.81 -8.03 0.23
C ASN A 28 10.11 -6.71 -0.16
N GLU A 29 10.37 -5.66 0.63
CA GLU A 29 9.85 -4.31 0.40
C GLU A 29 10.45 -3.66 -0.86
N PHE A 30 11.70 -3.93 -1.23
CA PHE A 30 12.35 -3.29 -2.37
C PHE A 30 11.68 -3.62 -3.70
N ILE A 31 11.36 -4.90 -3.93
CA ILE A 31 10.62 -5.37 -5.12
C ILE A 31 9.22 -4.77 -5.11
N ALA A 32 8.55 -4.72 -3.95
CA ALA A 32 7.23 -4.10 -3.86
C ALA A 32 7.27 -2.60 -4.22
N TYR A 33 8.29 -1.86 -3.76
CA TYR A 33 8.48 -0.46 -4.13
C TYR A 33 8.83 -0.25 -5.60
N GLN A 34 9.62 -1.15 -6.19
CA GLN A 34 9.93 -1.10 -7.62
C GLN A 34 8.65 -1.23 -8.46
N GLU A 35 7.78 -2.19 -8.13
CA GLU A 35 6.49 -2.38 -8.80
C GLU A 35 5.56 -1.18 -8.58
N LEU A 36 5.49 -0.65 -7.36
CA LEU A 36 4.72 0.58 -7.09
C LEU A 36 5.24 1.78 -7.90
N GLY A 37 6.56 1.90 -8.05
CA GLY A 37 7.21 2.93 -8.85
C GLY A 37 6.81 2.86 -10.33
N LYS A 38 6.82 1.66 -10.93
CA LYS A 38 6.35 1.44 -12.30
C LYS A 38 4.89 1.86 -12.49
N ILE A 39 4.02 1.46 -11.56
CA ILE A 39 2.59 1.80 -11.62
C ILE A 39 2.39 3.32 -11.51
N ARG A 40 3.09 3.97 -10.58
CA ARG A 40 3.01 5.42 -10.40
C ARG A 40 3.53 6.19 -11.62
N GLN A 41 4.62 5.72 -12.22
CA GLN A 41 5.17 6.31 -13.42
C GLN A 41 4.18 6.20 -14.60
N LEU A 42 3.62 5.01 -14.82
CA LEU A 42 2.60 4.79 -15.84
C LEU A 42 1.40 5.74 -15.65
N ARG A 43 0.90 5.85 -14.41
CA ARG A 43 -0.20 6.77 -14.08
C ARG A 43 0.15 8.22 -14.44
N ASN A 44 1.36 8.68 -14.08
CA ASN A 44 1.81 10.03 -14.38
C ASN A 44 1.93 10.28 -15.88
N GLU A 45 2.43 9.32 -16.65
CA GLU A 45 2.51 9.40 -18.12
C GLU A 45 1.13 9.53 -18.76
N LEU A 46 0.14 8.78 -18.28
CA LEU A 46 -1.23 8.87 -18.77
C LEU A 46 -1.89 10.22 -18.47
N ILE A 47 -1.56 10.81 -17.31
CA ILE A 47 -2.01 12.15 -16.93
C ILE A 47 -1.36 13.20 -17.84
N LEU A 48 -0.04 13.12 -18.05
CA LEU A 48 0.68 14.03 -18.94
C LEU A 48 0.19 13.97 -20.39
N ASN A 49 -0.22 12.78 -20.85
CA ASN A 49 -0.76 12.57 -22.18
C ASN A 49 -2.26 12.92 -22.29
N ASN A 50 -2.90 13.43 -21.24
CA ASN A 50 -4.35 13.70 -21.17
C ASN A 50 -5.26 12.48 -21.48
N THR A 51 -4.72 11.25 -21.42
CA THR A 51 -5.47 10.03 -21.73
C THR A 51 -6.05 9.37 -20.48
N PHE A 52 -5.55 9.70 -19.28
CA PHE A 52 -6.08 9.21 -18.00
C PHE A 52 -7.62 9.29 -17.86
N PRO A 53 -8.31 10.42 -18.17
CA PRO A 53 -9.78 10.49 -18.07
C PRO A 53 -10.51 9.55 -19.04
N LEU A 54 -9.90 9.19 -20.18
CA LEU A 54 -10.48 8.25 -21.14
C LEU A 54 -10.57 6.83 -20.56
N TYR A 55 -9.56 6.44 -19.78
CA TYR A 55 -9.54 5.17 -19.03
C TYR A 55 -10.50 5.20 -17.84
N LEU A 56 -10.62 6.35 -17.16
CA LEU A 56 -11.54 6.51 -16.04
C LEU A 56 -13.01 6.38 -16.47
N ASN A 57 -13.34 6.92 -17.65
CA ASN A 57 -14.69 6.87 -18.24
C ASN A 57 -14.97 5.56 -19.00
N GLY A 58 -14.02 4.63 -19.07
CA GLY A 58 -14.20 3.34 -19.73
C GLY A 58 -14.22 3.38 -21.26
N THR A 59 -13.85 4.51 -21.88
CA THR A 59 -13.74 4.62 -23.35
C THR A 59 -12.52 3.89 -23.90
N LEU A 60 -11.45 3.80 -23.10
CA LEU A 60 -10.27 2.99 -23.36
C LEU A 60 -10.08 2.02 -22.19
N THR A 61 -9.74 0.78 -22.47
CA THR A 61 -9.43 -0.24 -21.46
C THR A 61 -7.94 -0.53 -21.46
N LEU A 62 -7.32 -0.51 -20.28
CA LEU A 62 -5.95 -1.01 -20.13
C LEU A 62 -5.93 -2.52 -20.43
N PRO A 63 -4.85 -3.07 -21.00
CA PRO A 63 -4.69 -4.52 -21.11
C PRO A 63 -4.83 -5.18 -19.74
N ASN A 64 -5.49 -6.34 -19.68
CA ASN A 64 -5.90 -7.01 -18.44
C ASN A 64 -4.75 -7.29 -17.45
N ASP A 65 -3.51 -7.34 -17.92
CA ASP A 65 -2.33 -7.63 -17.09
C ASP A 65 -1.66 -6.39 -16.48
N VAL A 66 -2.07 -5.18 -16.87
CA VAL A 66 -1.40 -3.95 -16.44
C VAL A 66 -1.99 -3.48 -15.10
N PRO A 67 -1.24 -3.56 -13.98
CA PRO A 67 -1.71 -3.07 -12.70
C PRO A 67 -1.81 -1.54 -12.71
N MET A 68 -2.94 -1.01 -12.24
CA MET A 68 -3.22 0.43 -12.22
C MET A 68 -3.73 0.85 -10.85
N LEU A 69 -3.31 2.04 -10.40
CA LEU A 69 -3.87 2.73 -9.24
C LEU A 69 -4.63 3.95 -9.74
N TRP A 70 -5.93 3.97 -9.47
CA TRP A 70 -6.85 4.98 -9.98
C TRP A 70 -6.91 6.20 -9.05
N ASP A 71 -6.96 5.97 -7.74
CA ASP A 71 -6.98 7.04 -6.74
C ASP A 71 -5.58 7.62 -6.46
N ASP A 72 -5.50 8.93 -6.24
CA ASP A 72 -4.28 9.62 -5.80
C ASP A 72 -3.89 9.26 -4.36
N THR A 73 -4.88 8.89 -3.54
CA THR A 73 -4.68 8.50 -2.13
C THR A 73 -4.01 7.13 -2.00
N SER A 74 -4.36 6.19 -2.87
CA SER A 74 -3.87 4.80 -2.89
C SER A 74 -2.33 4.68 -2.89
N PRO A 75 -1.56 5.35 -3.78
CA PRO A 75 -0.11 5.25 -3.75
C PRO A 75 0.50 5.76 -2.44
N ILE A 76 -0.12 6.72 -1.76
CA ILE A 76 0.37 7.23 -0.47
C ILE A 76 0.09 6.23 0.65
N ILE A 77 -1.12 5.68 0.72
CA ILE A 77 -1.43 4.62 1.67
C ILE A 77 -0.47 3.44 1.46
N LEU A 78 -0.20 3.08 0.21
CA LEU A 78 0.74 2.02 -0.13
C LEU A 78 2.19 2.34 0.25
N THR A 79 2.68 3.57 0.10
CA THR A 79 4.06 3.87 0.52
C THR A 79 4.26 3.66 2.02
N TYR A 80 3.26 3.95 2.85
CA TYR A 80 3.30 3.66 4.28
C TYR A 80 3.08 2.17 4.58
N ALA A 81 2.16 1.51 3.87
CA ALA A 81 1.91 0.07 4.05
C ALA A 81 3.12 -0.78 3.66
N LEU A 82 3.90 -0.33 2.67
CA LEU A 82 5.11 -0.99 2.22
C LEU A 82 6.32 -0.65 3.10
N CYS A 83 6.28 0.46 3.83
CA CYS A 83 7.36 0.86 4.72
C CYS A 83 7.50 -0.14 5.88
N GLY A 84 8.63 -0.85 5.94
CA GLY A 84 8.98 -1.76 7.03
C GLY A 84 9.45 -3.14 6.55
N PHE A 85 10.50 -3.64 7.21
CA PHE A 85 11.19 -4.90 6.92
C PHE A 85 10.47 -6.15 7.47
N ALA A 86 9.14 -6.11 7.58
CA ALA A 86 8.33 -7.23 8.08
C ALA A 86 8.08 -8.25 6.96
N ASN A 87 9.15 -8.96 6.58
CA ASN A 87 9.15 -10.03 5.59
C ASN A 87 10.01 -11.22 6.09
N PHE A 88 9.86 -12.39 5.48
CA PHE A 88 10.54 -13.60 5.95
C PHE A 88 12.07 -13.52 5.84
N GLY A 89 12.61 -12.90 4.78
CA GLY A 89 14.05 -12.76 4.57
C GLY A 89 14.71 -11.87 5.62
N SER A 90 14.17 -10.67 5.83
CA SER A 90 14.64 -9.71 6.83
C SER A 90 14.52 -10.23 8.25
N MET A 91 13.46 -11.01 8.56
CA MET A 91 13.35 -11.67 9.86
C MET A 91 14.47 -12.71 10.07
N GLY A 92 14.86 -13.45 9.03
CA GLY A 92 16.00 -14.37 9.07
C GLY A 92 17.31 -13.64 9.38
N VAL A 93 17.57 -12.51 8.70
CA VAL A 93 18.74 -11.66 8.95
C VAL A 93 18.72 -11.12 10.39
N ALA A 94 17.58 -10.62 10.87
CA ALA A 94 17.45 -10.11 12.24
C ALA A 94 17.68 -11.20 13.30
N LEU A 95 17.18 -12.43 13.07
CA LEU A 95 17.46 -13.55 13.97
C LEU A 95 18.93 -13.97 13.95
N ALA A 96 19.57 -13.93 12.79
CA ALA A 96 20.99 -14.25 12.66
C ALA A 96 21.85 -13.25 13.45
N THR A 97 21.60 -11.95 13.28
CA THR A 97 22.33 -10.89 14.01
C THR A 97 22.09 -10.98 15.52
N LEU A 98 20.82 -11.05 15.95
CA LEU A 98 20.48 -11.20 17.38
C LEU A 98 21.02 -12.50 17.98
N GLY A 99 21.14 -13.56 17.19
CA GLY A 99 21.72 -14.84 17.61
C GLY A 99 23.22 -14.77 17.88
N VAL A 100 23.96 -13.86 17.24
CA VAL A 100 25.38 -13.61 17.54
C VAL A 100 25.53 -12.80 18.83
N PHE A 101 24.66 -11.81 19.04
CA PHE A 101 24.68 -10.99 20.27
C PHE A 101 24.20 -11.73 21.52
N ALA A 102 23.27 -12.67 21.39
CA ALA A 102 22.70 -13.41 22.51
C ALA A 102 22.63 -14.93 22.21
N PRO A 103 23.78 -15.63 22.18
CA PRO A 103 23.85 -17.02 21.75
C PRO A 103 23.04 -17.98 22.64
N THR A 104 22.95 -17.69 23.94
CA THR A 104 22.14 -18.46 24.91
C THR A 104 20.63 -18.29 24.72
N ARG A 105 20.16 -17.23 24.03
CA ARG A 105 18.74 -16.93 23.84
C ARG A 105 18.20 -17.20 22.44
N LYS A 106 18.99 -17.82 21.54
CA LYS A 106 18.58 -18.19 20.18
C LYS A 106 17.22 -18.88 20.12
N ARG A 107 16.98 -19.86 21.00
CA ARG A 107 15.71 -20.63 21.04
C ARG A 107 14.51 -19.78 21.46
N ALA A 108 14.71 -18.77 22.29
CA ALA A 108 13.65 -17.83 22.67
C ALA A 108 13.35 -16.86 21.51
N LEU A 109 14.39 -16.36 20.83
CA LEU A 109 14.26 -15.46 19.68
C LEU A 109 13.52 -16.11 18.51
N THR A 110 13.88 -17.34 18.14
CA THR A 110 13.19 -18.05 17.05
C THR A 110 11.73 -18.37 17.38
N LYS A 111 11.39 -18.60 18.65
CA LYS A 111 10.00 -18.81 19.09
C LYS A 111 9.13 -17.56 18.95
N ILE A 112 9.67 -16.37 19.17
CA ILE A 112 8.91 -15.11 19.07
C ILE A 112 8.88 -14.53 17.66
N ALA A 113 9.81 -14.95 16.78
CA ALA A 113 9.93 -14.47 15.40
C ALA A 113 8.61 -14.41 14.60
N PRO A 114 7.77 -15.46 14.55
CA PRO A 114 6.52 -15.37 13.79
C PRO A 114 5.55 -14.34 14.37
N ARG A 115 5.53 -14.17 15.70
CA ARG A 115 4.71 -13.13 16.35
C ARG A 115 5.25 -11.74 16.06
N ALA A 116 6.58 -11.57 16.06
CA ALA A 116 7.24 -10.32 15.72
C ALA A 116 6.98 -9.91 14.27
N LEU A 117 6.99 -10.87 13.33
CA LEU A 117 6.66 -10.62 11.93
C LEU A 117 5.24 -10.07 11.78
N ILE A 118 4.24 -10.76 12.35
CA ILE A 118 2.83 -10.34 12.28
C ILE A 118 2.65 -8.97 12.93
N ALA A 119 3.26 -8.74 14.10
CA ALA A 119 3.21 -7.46 14.78
C ALA A 119 3.81 -6.33 13.91
N GLY A 120 4.96 -6.57 13.28
CA GLY A 120 5.60 -5.62 12.36
C GLY A 120 4.72 -5.29 11.15
N SER A 121 4.11 -6.30 10.53
CA SER A 121 3.19 -6.09 9.41
C SER A 121 1.97 -5.27 9.83
N MET A 122 1.38 -5.57 10.99
CA MET A 122 0.23 -4.81 11.53
C MET A 122 0.58 -3.35 11.81
N VAL A 123 1.76 -3.06 12.35
CA VAL A 123 2.23 -1.68 12.58
C VAL A 123 2.30 -0.91 11.25
N SER A 124 2.87 -1.51 10.19
CA SER A 124 2.92 -0.85 8.88
C SER A 124 1.54 -0.61 8.24
N LEU A 125 0.57 -1.50 8.49
CA LEU A 125 -0.80 -1.30 8.02
C LEU A 125 -1.54 -0.23 8.83
N MET A 126 -1.25 -0.14 10.13
CA MET A 126 -1.80 0.91 11.00
C MET A 126 -1.29 2.30 10.58
N THR A 127 0.01 2.44 10.35
CA THR A 127 0.57 3.72 9.85
C THR A 127 0.02 4.09 8.48
N ALA A 128 -0.21 3.11 7.60
CA ALA A 128 -0.88 3.32 6.32
C ALA A 128 -2.32 3.82 6.47
N SER A 129 -3.07 3.25 7.41
CA SER A 129 -4.44 3.68 7.70
C SER A 129 -4.49 5.12 8.18
N ILE A 130 -3.56 5.49 9.06
CA ILE A 130 -3.42 6.88 9.55
C ILE A 130 -3.05 7.82 8.40
N ALA A 131 -2.11 7.44 7.54
CA ALA A 131 -1.74 8.23 6.37
C ALA A 131 -2.93 8.43 5.40
N GLY A 132 -3.74 7.39 5.20
CA GLY A 132 -4.97 7.46 4.41
C GLY A 132 -5.98 8.44 5.00
N LEU A 133 -6.21 8.37 6.32
CA LEU A 133 -7.12 9.29 7.01
C LEU A 133 -6.64 10.76 6.95
N LEU A 134 -5.34 11.00 7.10
CA LEU A 134 -4.77 12.34 7.05
C LEU A 134 -4.71 12.92 5.64
N TYR A 135 -4.57 12.06 4.64
CA TYR A 135 -4.48 12.48 3.24
C TYR A 135 -5.85 12.51 2.54
N ASP A 136 -6.90 11.93 3.11
CA ASP A 136 -8.21 11.83 2.46
C ASP A 136 -8.75 13.21 2.06
N THR A 137 -8.64 13.51 0.77
CA THR A 137 -9.08 14.77 0.15
C THR A 137 -10.61 14.93 0.19
N ARG A 138 -11.35 13.90 0.59
CA ARG A 138 -12.82 13.92 0.68
C ARG A 138 -13.37 14.84 1.77
N HIS A 139 -12.57 15.27 2.75
CA HIS A 139 -13.02 16.24 3.77
C HIS A 139 -12.85 17.72 3.38
N VAL A 140 -12.23 18.03 2.24
CA VAL A 140 -12.05 19.44 1.80
C VAL A 140 -13.15 19.89 0.82
N THR A 141 -13.84 18.97 0.11
CA THR A 141 -14.82 19.32 -0.93
C THR A 141 -16.29 19.22 -0.54
N VAL A 142 -16.64 18.79 0.68
CA VAL A 142 -18.02 18.85 1.20
C VAL A 142 -18.17 19.91 2.30
N PRO A 143 -18.07 21.21 1.93
CA PRO A 143 -19.21 22.08 2.21
C PRO A 143 -19.51 23.15 1.13
N ILE A 144 -18.95 23.10 -0.09
CA ILE A 144 -19.16 24.17 -1.09
C ILE A 144 -20.05 23.76 -2.28
N LEU A 145 -20.24 22.46 -2.53
CA LEU A 145 -21.08 21.99 -3.65
C LEU A 145 -22.55 21.67 -3.27
N ASN A 146 -22.97 21.95 -2.02
CA ASN A 146 -24.36 21.72 -1.58
C ASN A 146 -25.12 23.01 -1.20
N LEU A 147 -24.66 24.18 -1.68
CA LEU A 147 -25.33 25.48 -1.48
C LEU A 147 -26.01 26.03 -2.74
N ASN A 148 -26.23 25.22 -3.78
CA ASN A 148 -26.80 25.71 -5.04
C ASN A 148 -27.94 24.86 -5.64
N SER A 149 -28.66 24.06 -4.85
CA SER A 149 -29.90 23.38 -5.32
C SER A 149 -31.14 23.63 -4.45
N THR A 150 -31.17 24.67 -3.63
CA THR A 150 -32.37 25.02 -2.83
C THR A 150 -32.94 26.41 -3.09
N HIS A 151 -32.56 27.08 -4.18
CA HIS A 151 -33.32 28.18 -4.75
C HIS A 151 -33.05 28.27 -6.27
N VAL A 152 -33.94 27.66 -7.06
CA VAL A 152 -34.65 28.15 -8.25
C VAL A 152 -35.56 27.01 -8.71
#